data_AF-A0A240C652-F1
#
_entry.id   AF-A0A240C652-F1
#
_cell.length_a   1.000
_cell.length_b   1.000
_cell.length_c   1.000
_cell.angle_alpha   90.00
_cell.angle_beta   90.00
_cell.angle_gamma   90.00
#
_symmetry.space_group_name_H-M   'P 1'
#
loop_
_entity.id
_entity.type
_entity.pdbx_description
1 polymer ?
#
loop_
_entity_poly.entity_id
_entity_poly.type
_entity_poly.pdbx_seq_one_letter_code
_entity_poly.pdbx_strand_id
1 'polypeptide(L)'
;MIQIIFLLFCIGTLLIIFLECFSFIRSFQFIISASLLTYSILYMFSTILKGTESFYVAIATLIAGLLAYHYTTYNNQQQLINSLDSKSGWRKSLFELAEKHDIVPEDVQGLRTTLRFNYKDNAKTYFDVMTKIIILYCEGIEREKKSLQFSPIISMNSNLKFKCKELDALKHNLTQEL
;
A
#
# COMPACT_ATOMS: atom_id res chain seq x y z
N MET A 1 -30.07 100.27 8.01
CA MET A 1 -29.72 99.58 6.76
C MET A 1 -28.33 98.94 6.81
N ILE A 2 -27.25 99.70 7.10
CA ILE A 2 -25.87 99.17 7.20
C ILE A 2 -25.72 98.04 8.23
N GLN A 3 -26.31 98.19 9.43
CA GLN A 3 -26.25 97.16 10.48
C GLN A 3 -26.88 95.82 10.07
N ILE A 4 -27.94 95.84 9.24
CA ILE A 4 -28.62 94.63 8.77
C ILE A 4 -27.75 93.88 7.76
N ILE A 5 -27.06 94.61 6.87
CA ILE A 5 -26.14 94.04 5.89
C ILE A 5 -24.96 93.35 6.58
N PHE A 6 -24.39 93.97 7.62
CA PHE A 6 -23.32 93.37 8.40
C PHE A 6 -23.75 92.08 9.11
N LEU A 7 -24.98 92.07 9.66
CA LEU A 7 -25.53 90.90 10.34
C LEU A 7 -25.78 89.74 9.38
N LEU A 8 -26.28 90.01 8.17
CA LEU A 8 -26.44 89.01 7.11
C LEU A 8 -25.09 88.44 6.64
N PHE A 9 -24.06 89.29 6.53
CA PHE A 9 -22.71 88.84 6.18
C PHE A 9 -22.12 87.91 7.25
N CYS A 10 -22.25 88.26 8.53
CA CYS A 10 -21.82 87.41 9.64
C CYS A 10 -22.52 86.05 9.64
N ILE A 11 -23.84 86.01 9.47
CA ILE A 11 -24.61 84.75 9.41
C ILE A 11 -24.17 83.90 8.22
N GLY A 12 -23.95 84.51 7.05
CA GLY A 12 -23.46 83.81 5.86
C GLY A 12 -22.10 83.15 6.08
N THR A 13 -21.15 83.87 6.67
CA THR A 13 -19.82 83.30 6.99
C THR A 13 -19.90 82.16 8.01
N LEU A 14 -20.78 82.27 9.01
CA LEU A 14 -20.97 81.24 10.02
C LEU A 14 -21.60 79.97 9.43
N LEU A 15 -22.56 80.11 8.50
CA LEU A 15 -23.14 79.00 7.77
C LEU A 15 -22.10 78.28 6.89
N ILE A 16 -21.23 79.01 6.20
CA ILE A 16 -20.15 78.40 5.38
C ILE A 16 -19.21 77.58 6.27
N ILE A 17 -18.74 78.15 7.39
CA ILE A 17 -17.87 77.44 8.34
C ILE A 17 -18.56 76.18 8.90
N PHE A 18 -19.86 76.27 9.19
CA PHE A 18 -20.63 75.12 9.68
C PHE A 18 -20.74 74.01 8.63
N LEU A 19 -20.99 74.36 7.37
CA LEU A 19 -21.07 73.40 6.26
C LEU A 19 -19.73 72.69 6.01
N GLU A 20 -18.62 73.44 6.03
CA GLU A 20 -17.26 72.87 5.92
C GLU A 20 -16.95 71.92 7.08
N CYS A 21 -17.32 72.31 8.31
CA CYS A 21 -17.14 71.47 9.50
C CYS A 21 -17.95 70.16 9.40
N PHE A 22 -19.20 70.23 8.95
CA PHE A 22 -20.03 69.05 8.74
C PHE A 22 -19.45 68.11 7.67
N SER A 23 -18.94 68.67 6.57
CA SER A 23 -18.26 67.93 5.50
C SER A 23 -17.00 67.21 6.02
N PHE A 24 -16.22 67.89 6.86
CA PHE A 24 -15.03 67.32 7.48
C PHE A 24 -15.37 66.15 8.42
N ILE A 25 -16.40 66.30 9.27
CA ILE A 25 -16.85 65.23 10.19
C ILE A 25 -17.30 63.99 9.42
N ARG A 26 -18.05 64.18 8.33
CA ARG A 26 -18.52 63.06 7.49
C ARG A 26 -17.36 62.31 6.83
N SER A 27 -16.37 63.04 6.33
CA SER A 27 -15.17 62.47 5.73
C SER A 27 -14.36 61.66 6.76
N PHE A 28 -14.20 62.20 7.97
CA PHE A 28 -13.49 61.52 9.05
C PHE A 28 -14.19 60.21 9.47
N GLN A 29 -15.52 60.25 9.60
CA GLN A 29 -16.32 59.06 9.93
C GLN A 29 -16.18 57.98 8.85
N PHE A 30 -16.14 58.38 7.57
CA PHE A 30 -15.92 57.47 6.45
C PHE A 30 -14.55 56.79 6.55
N ILE A 31 -13.48 57.54 6.82
CA ILE A 31 -12.12 56.99 6.98
C ILE A 31 -12.05 55.96 8.13
N ILE A 32 -12.66 56.26 9.28
CA ILE A 32 -12.72 55.33 10.41
C ILE A 32 -13.46 54.05 10.01
N SER A 33 -14.62 54.16 9.37
CA SER A 33 -15.39 52.99 8.94
C SER A 33 -14.63 52.12 7.94
N ALA A 34 -13.93 52.72 6.98
CA ALA A 34 -13.11 52.01 6.00
C ALA A 34 -11.91 51.30 6.66
N SER A 35 -11.30 51.93 7.65
CA SER A 35 -10.19 51.36 8.43
C SER A 35 -10.64 50.15 9.27
N LEU A 36 -11.81 50.22 9.90
CA LEU A 36 -12.39 49.10 10.65
C LEU A 36 -12.76 47.92 9.74
N LEU A 37 -13.34 48.24 8.56
CA LEU A 37 -13.70 47.22 7.58
C LEU A 37 -12.46 46.47 7.07
N THR A 38 -11.40 47.20 6.70
CA THR A 38 -10.15 46.60 6.20
C THR A 38 -9.47 45.75 7.27
N TYR A 39 -9.40 46.21 8.51
CA TYR A 39 -8.86 45.40 9.62
C TYR A 39 -9.64 44.09 9.81
N SER A 40 -10.98 44.15 9.76
CA SER A 40 -11.84 42.97 9.91
C SER A 40 -11.64 41.97 8.78
N ILE A 41 -11.51 42.43 7.53
CA ILE A 41 -11.25 41.58 6.37
C ILE A 41 -9.88 40.89 6.48
N LEU A 42 -8.84 41.64 6.86
CA LEU A 42 -7.50 41.07 7.04
C LEU A 42 -7.46 40.02 8.15
N TYR A 43 -8.17 40.25 9.27
CA TYR A 43 -8.26 39.29 10.35
C TYR A 43 -8.95 37.98 9.92
N MET A 44 -10.05 38.10 9.17
CA MET A 44 -10.75 36.94 8.59
C MET A 44 -9.84 36.16 7.64
N PHE A 45 -9.11 36.85 6.75
CA PHE A 45 -8.20 36.22 5.80
C PHE A 45 -7.05 35.48 6.51
N SER A 46 -6.43 36.11 7.52
CA SER A 46 -5.40 35.48 8.34
C SER A 46 -5.92 34.22 9.06
N THR A 47 -7.15 34.25 9.55
CA THR A 47 -7.75 33.09 10.24
C THR A 47 -8.00 31.93 9.26
N ILE A 48 -8.47 32.23 8.05
CA ILE A 48 -8.66 31.24 6.98
C ILE A 48 -7.33 30.60 6.59
N LEU A 49 -6.28 31.40 6.38
CA LEU A 49 -4.95 30.88 6.03
C LEU A 49 -4.41 29.91 7.08
N LYS A 50 -4.46 30.27 8.37
CA LYS A 50 -4.02 29.38 9.47
C LYS A 50 -4.80 28.06 9.52
N GLY A 51 -6.10 28.12 9.19
CA GLY A 51 -6.93 26.92 9.08
C GLY A 51 -6.43 25.96 8.00
N THR A 52 -5.99 26.49 6.86
CA THR A 52 -5.47 25.66 5.76
C THR A 52 -4.15 24.97 6.11
N GLU A 53 -3.23 25.65 6.81
CA GLU A 53 -1.95 25.05 7.24
C GLU A 53 -2.16 23.85 8.16
N SER A 54 -3.09 23.98 9.12
CA SER A 54 -3.43 22.90 10.06
C SER A 54 -4.00 21.68 9.34
N PHE A 55 -4.79 21.91 8.29
CA PHE A 55 -5.37 20.86 7.47
C PHE A 55 -4.31 20.10 6.66
N TYR A 56 -3.34 20.80 6.06
CA TYR A 56 -2.22 20.16 5.35
C TYR A 56 -1.37 19.31 6.27
N VAL A 57 -1.06 19.79 7.48
CA VAL A 57 -0.29 19.04 8.47
C VAL A 57 -1.02 17.76 8.90
N ALA A 58 -2.34 17.83 9.11
CA ALA A 58 -3.14 16.65 9.46
C ALA A 58 -3.11 15.58 8.36
N ILE A 59 -3.28 15.98 7.09
CA ILE A 59 -3.20 15.06 5.95
C ILE A 59 -1.80 14.45 5.82
N ALA A 60 -0.76 15.28 5.90
CA ALA A 60 0.63 14.81 5.80
C ALA A 60 0.97 13.79 6.88
N THR A 61 0.52 14.01 8.12
CA THR A 61 0.73 13.10 9.25
C THR A 61 0.02 11.77 9.02
N LEU A 62 -1.21 11.79 8.49
CA LEU A 62 -1.97 10.58 8.19
C LEU A 62 -1.28 9.76 7.09
N ILE A 63 -0.83 10.41 6.01
CA ILE A 63 -0.11 9.75 4.92
C ILE A 63 1.20 9.13 5.43
N ALA A 64 1.98 9.88 6.23
CA ALA A 64 3.22 9.38 6.80
C ALA A 64 2.98 8.16 7.71
N GLY A 65 1.92 8.19 8.54
CA GLY A 65 1.51 7.06 9.38
C GLY A 65 1.13 5.82 8.57
N LEU A 66 0.35 5.98 7.51
CA LEU A 66 -0.03 4.87 6.62
C LEU A 66 1.17 4.26 5.91
N LEU A 67 2.09 5.10 5.40
CA LEU A 67 3.31 4.63 4.74
C LEU A 67 4.22 3.87 5.72
N ALA A 68 4.43 4.40 6.92
CA ALA A 68 5.22 3.76 7.95
C ALA A 68 4.62 2.41 8.38
N TYR A 69 3.30 2.35 8.56
CA TYR A 69 2.58 1.12 8.88
C TYR A 69 2.74 0.07 7.78
N HIS A 70 2.53 0.46 6.52
CA HIS A 70 2.62 -0.45 5.39
C HIS A 70 4.06 -0.97 5.21
N TYR A 71 5.05 -0.08 5.30
CA TYR A 71 6.46 -0.45 5.20
C TYR A 71 6.88 -1.41 6.31
N THR A 72 6.51 -1.09 7.56
CA THR A 72 6.83 -1.93 8.73
C THR A 72 6.18 -3.29 8.63
N THR A 73 4.88 -3.34 8.28
CA THR A 73 4.14 -4.60 8.16
C THR A 73 4.74 -5.49 7.07
N TYR A 74 5.03 -4.91 5.90
CA TYR A 74 5.63 -5.66 4.79
C TYR A 74 7.01 -6.20 5.15
N ASN A 75 7.89 -5.36 5.71
CA ASN A 75 9.24 -5.79 6.08
C ASN A 75 9.21 -6.85 7.19
N ASN A 76 8.36 -6.68 8.20
CA ASN A 76 8.21 -7.66 9.28
C ASN A 76 7.71 -9.00 8.77
N GLN A 77 6.76 -9.02 7.83
CA GLN A 77 6.28 -10.26 7.21
C GLN A 77 7.41 -10.98 6.45
N GLN A 78 8.20 -10.25 5.67
CA GLN A 78 9.33 -10.84 4.94
C GLN A 78 10.40 -11.39 5.88
N GLN A 79 10.75 -10.63 6.93
CA GLN A 79 11.70 -11.08 7.95
C GLN A 79 11.18 -12.31 8.69
N LEU A 80 9.88 -12.36 9.02
CA LEU A 80 9.27 -13.52 9.64
C LEU A 80 9.37 -14.76 8.75
N ILE A 81 9.00 -14.65 7.47
CA ILE A 81 9.11 -15.75 6.50
C ILE A 81 10.55 -16.23 6.39
N ASN A 82 11.51 -15.30 6.24
CA ASN A 82 12.93 -15.65 6.17
C ASN A 82 13.44 -16.31 7.47
N SER A 83 12.97 -15.85 8.63
CA SER A 83 13.34 -16.44 9.92
C SER A 83 12.75 -17.85 10.11
N LEU A 84 11.53 -18.07 9.63
CA LEU A 84 10.87 -19.39 9.66
C LEU A 84 11.58 -20.35 8.70
N ASP A 85 11.93 -19.89 7.49
CA ASP A 85 12.73 -20.65 6.54
C ASP A 85 14.11 -21.01 7.11
N SER A 86 14.78 -20.05 7.75
CA SER A 86 16.10 -20.27 8.35
C SER A 86 16.06 -21.23 9.55
N LYS A 87 15.03 -21.16 10.39
CA LYS A 87 14.88 -22.07 11.55
C LYS A 87 14.46 -23.47 11.15
N SER A 88 13.59 -23.60 10.14
CA SER A 88 13.14 -24.92 9.66
C SER A 88 14.19 -25.64 8.83
N GLY A 89 15.13 -24.91 8.20
CA GLY A 89 16.25 -25.52 7.48
C GLY A 89 15.85 -26.32 6.24
N TRP A 90 14.58 -26.21 5.79
CA TRP A 90 14.00 -27.06 4.76
C TRP A 90 14.78 -27.00 3.44
N ARG A 91 15.34 -25.84 3.08
CA ARG A 91 16.20 -25.70 1.88
C ARG A 91 17.43 -26.60 1.98
N LYS A 92 18.08 -26.64 3.13
CA LYS A 92 19.28 -27.45 3.36
C LYS A 92 18.95 -28.94 3.28
N SER A 93 17.89 -29.37 3.96
CA SER A 93 17.42 -30.76 3.91
C SER A 93 16.99 -31.17 2.50
N LEU A 94 16.38 -30.27 1.72
CA LEU A 94 16.02 -30.53 0.33
C LEU A 94 17.26 -30.71 -0.55
N PHE A 95 18.31 -29.90 -0.36
CA PHE A 95 19.57 -30.04 -1.09
C PHE A 95 20.32 -31.34 -0.72
N GLU A 96 20.38 -31.69 0.56
CA GLU A 96 20.98 -32.94 1.03
C GLU A 96 20.27 -34.17 0.45
N LEU A 97 18.94 -34.13 0.30
CA LEU A 97 18.16 -35.18 -0.35
C LEU A 97 18.36 -35.22 -1.87
N ALA A 98 18.50 -34.05 -2.51
CA ALA A 98 18.73 -33.96 -3.96
C ALA A 98 20.15 -34.37 -4.39
N GLU A 99 21.12 -34.30 -3.47
CA GLU A 99 22.51 -34.76 -3.70
C GLU A 99 22.62 -36.29 -3.75
N LYS A 100 21.67 -37.02 -3.16
CA LYS A 100 21.69 -38.49 -3.16
C LYS A 100 21.45 -39.03 -4.56
N HIS A 101 22.35 -39.91 -5.01
CA HIS A 101 22.28 -40.55 -6.32
C HIS A 101 21.16 -41.60 -6.42
N ASP A 102 20.86 -42.29 -5.31
CA ASP A 102 19.76 -43.24 -5.19
C ASP A 102 18.80 -42.79 -4.09
N ILE A 103 17.53 -42.59 -4.43
CA ILE A 103 16.50 -42.16 -3.49
C ILE A 103 15.91 -43.39 -2.79
N VAL A 104 16.20 -43.54 -1.50
CA VAL A 104 15.70 -44.64 -0.66
C VAL A 104 14.29 -44.30 -0.15
N PRO A 105 13.40 -45.25 0.19
CA PRO A 105 12.05 -44.94 0.66
C PRO A 105 11.98 -44.05 1.91
N GLU A 106 13.01 -44.08 2.75
CA GLU A 106 13.17 -43.17 3.90
C GLU A 106 13.36 -41.71 3.45
N ASP A 107 14.06 -41.51 2.33
CA ASP A 107 14.28 -40.20 1.72
C ASP A 107 13.01 -39.62 1.10
N VAL A 108 12.11 -40.48 0.59
CA VAL A 108 10.78 -40.06 0.11
C VAL A 108 9.94 -39.46 1.23
N GLN A 109 10.01 -40.05 2.44
CA GLN A 109 9.34 -39.53 3.64
C GLN A 109 9.94 -38.18 4.06
N GLY A 110 11.27 -38.06 3.99
CA GLY A 110 12.00 -36.81 4.25
C GLY A 110 11.62 -35.71 3.26
N LEU A 111 11.53 -36.03 1.97
CA LEU A 111 11.12 -35.11 0.92
C LEU A 111 9.68 -34.61 1.12
N ARG A 112 8.76 -35.52 1.49
CA ARG A 112 7.37 -35.20 1.82
C ARG A 112 7.22 -34.32 3.06
N THR A 113 8.11 -34.47 4.04
CA THR A 113 8.06 -33.67 5.28
C THR A 113 8.70 -32.30 5.08
N THR A 114 9.68 -32.21 4.20
CA THR A 114 10.38 -30.96 3.84
C THR A 114 9.54 -30.09 2.90
N LEU A 115 8.78 -30.72 2.00
CA LEU A 115 7.81 -30.06 1.14
C LEU A 115 6.48 -29.86 1.87
N ARG A 116 5.68 -28.89 1.43
CA ARG A 116 4.33 -28.71 1.96
C ARG A 116 3.52 -29.98 1.69
N PHE A 117 2.77 -30.46 2.69
CA PHE A 117 1.99 -31.70 2.65
C PHE A 117 1.04 -31.85 1.46
N ASN A 118 0.64 -30.75 0.82
CA ASN A 118 -0.27 -30.78 -0.31
C ASN A 118 0.20 -29.81 -1.41
N TYR A 119 0.06 -30.21 -2.67
CA TYR A 119 0.31 -29.32 -3.81
C TYR A 119 -0.93 -28.47 -4.07
N LYS A 120 -0.74 -27.27 -4.61
CA LYS A 120 -1.86 -26.45 -5.10
C LYS A 120 -2.24 -26.91 -6.49
N ASP A 121 -3.53 -27.08 -6.75
CA ASP A 121 -4.03 -27.41 -8.10
C ASP A 121 -3.71 -26.28 -9.09
N ASN A 122 -3.82 -25.03 -8.64
CA ASN A 122 -3.48 -23.81 -9.38
C ASN A 122 -2.10 -23.29 -8.98
N ALA A 123 -1.05 -24.03 -9.32
CA ALA A 123 0.33 -23.59 -9.10
C ALA A 123 0.63 -22.34 -9.95
N LYS A 124 0.87 -21.19 -9.31
CA LYS A 124 1.15 -19.90 -9.98
C LYS A 124 2.61 -19.47 -9.88
N THR A 125 3.34 -20.01 -8.92
CA THR A 125 4.75 -19.68 -8.69
C THR A 125 5.63 -20.86 -9.07
N TYR A 126 6.85 -20.58 -9.52
CA TYR A 126 7.85 -21.62 -9.84
C TYR A 126 7.99 -22.65 -8.71
N PHE A 127 8.00 -22.18 -7.47
CA PHE A 127 8.08 -23.05 -6.30
C PHE A 127 6.85 -23.96 -6.12
N ASP A 128 5.63 -23.43 -6.34
CA ASP A 128 4.41 -24.24 -6.27
C ASP A 128 4.41 -25.33 -7.37
N VAL A 129 4.90 -25.01 -8.58
CA VAL A 129 5.01 -25.97 -9.70
C VAL A 129 6.03 -27.05 -9.38
N MET A 130 7.22 -26.67 -8.91
CA MET A 130 8.27 -27.63 -8.56
C MET A 130 7.84 -28.53 -7.39
N THR A 131 7.18 -27.96 -6.38
CA THR A 131 6.61 -28.73 -5.26
C THR A 131 5.62 -29.78 -5.77
N LYS A 132 4.74 -29.42 -6.72
CA LYS A 132 3.79 -30.36 -7.34
C LYS A 132 4.51 -31.50 -8.07
N ILE A 133 5.54 -31.20 -8.85
CA ILE A 133 6.35 -32.20 -9.57
C ILE A 133 6.98 -33.19 -8.59
N ILE A 134 7.62 -32.68 -7.54
CA ILE A 134 8.33 -33.53 -6.57
C ILE A 134 7.35 -34.42 -5.78
N ILE A 135 6.18 -33.89 -5.40
CA ILE A 135 5.14 -34.68 -4.73
C ILE A 135 4.61 -35.79 -5.65
N LEU A 136 4.34 -35.47 -6.93
CA LEU A 136 3.89 -36.46 -7.90
C LEU A 136 4.94 -37.57 -8.15
N TYR A 137 6.22 -37.20 -8.15
CA TYR A 137 7.33 -38.15 -8.25
C TYR A 137 7.38 -39.08 -7.03
N CYS A 138 7.27 -38.55 -5.82
CA CYS A 138 7.22 -39.34 -4.58
C CYS A 138 6.04 -40.32 -4.57
N GLU A 139 4.85 -39.87 -4.98
CA GLU A 139 3.67 -40.75 -5.10
C GLU A 139 3.83 -41.83 -6.17
N GLY A 140 4.68 -41.61 -7.17
CA GLY A 140 5.04 -42.60 -8.19
C GLY A 140 5.83 -43.74 -7.56
N ILE A 141 6.90 -43.41 -6.83
CA ILE A 141 7.77 -44.37 -6.13
C ILE A 141 6.99 -45.17 -5.09
N GLU A 142 6.16 -44.51 -4.28
CA GLU A 142 5.33 -45.18 -3.28
C GLU A 142 4.35 -46.18 -3.91
N ARG A 143 3.75 -45.83 -5.07
CA ARG A 143 2.86 -46.72 -5.82
C ARG A 143 3.60 -47.91 -6.43
N GLU A 144 4.78 -47.68 -6.98
CA GLU A 144 5.61 -48.74 -7.55
C GLU A 144 6.02 -49.77 -6.48
N LYS A 145 6.46 -49.30 -5.31
CA LYS A 145 6.74 -50.16 -4.14
C LYS A 145 5.52 -50.98 -3.70
N LYS A 146 4.34 -50.36 -3.72
CA LYS A 146 3.07 -51.04 -3.37
C LYS A 146 2.67 -52.10 -4.41
N SER A 147 3.01 -51.88 -5.68
CA SER A 147 2.80 -52.85 -6.77
C SER A 147 3.84 -53.98 -6.82
N LEU A 148 5.03 -53.79 -6.25
CA LEU A 148 6.05 -54.85 -6.16
C LEU A 148 5.81 -55.81 -4.98
N GLN A 149 5.08 -55.39 -3.94
CA GLN A 149 4.64 -56.28 -2.85
C GLN A 149 3.41 -57.14 -3.21
N PHE A 150 2.74 -56.86 -4.34
CA PHE A 150 1.58 -57.58 -4.84
C PHE A 150 1.75 -57.85 -6.35
N SER A 151 2.14 -59.06 -6.75
CA SER A 151 2.17 -59.47 -8.16
C SER A 151 1.38 -60.78 -8.32
N PRO A 152 0.54 -60.95 -9.38
CA PRO A 152 0.83 -60.53 -10.75
C PRO A 152 -0.25 -59.74 -11.53
N ILE A 153 0.25 -58.77 -12.32
CA ILE A 153 -0.11 -58.35 -13.70
C ILE A 153 -1.52 -57.76 -13.95
N ILE A 154 -1.54 -56.76 -14.84
CA ILE A 154 -2.67 -56.17 -15.61
C ILE A 154 -3.31 -54.90 -15.00
N SER A 155 -2.80 -53.72 -15.40
CA SER A 155 -3.59 -52.52 -15.81
C SER A 155 -2.83 -51.17 -15.72
N MET A 156 -1.59 -51.13 -15.22
CA MET A 156 -0.98 -49.86 -14.80
C MET A 156 -0.08 -49.11 -15.82
N ASN A 157 -0.09 -49.50 -17.10
CA ASN A 157 0.79 -48.89 -18.10
C ASN A 157 0.23 -47.56 -18.70
N SER A 158 -1.11 -47.37 -18.75
CA SER A 158 -1.70 -46.18 -19.39
C SER A 158 -1.62 -44.91 -18.53
N ASN A 159 -1.77 -45.02 -17.21
CA ASN A 159 -1.77 -43.86 -16.29
C ASN A 159 -0.37 -43.29 -16.03
N LEU A 160 0.68 -44.14 -15.99
CA LEU A 160 2.06 -43.67 -15.89
C LEU A 160 2.50 -42.96 -17.18
N LYS A 161 2.12 -43.51 -18.34
CA LYS A 161 2.37 -42.88 -19.65
C LYS A 161 1.65 -41.54 -19.79
N PHE A 162 0.46 -41.39 -19.21
CA PHE A 162 -0.28 -40.12 -19.19
C PHE A 162 0.41 -39.08 -18.30
N LYS A 163 0.79 -39.45 -17.06
CA LYS A 163 1.48 -38.53 -16.13
C LYS A 163 2.89 -38.12 -16.60
N CYS A 164 3.64 -39.02 -17.23
CA CYS A 164 4.93 -38.65 -17.85
C CYS A 164 4.75 -37.67 -19.02
N LYS A 165 3.68 -37.82 -19.81
CA LYS A 165 3.38 -36.91 -20.92
C LYS A 165 2.98 -35.51 -20.44
N GLU A 166 2.28 -35.41 -19.31
CA GLU A 166 2.02 -34.13 -18.61
C GLU A 166 3.30 -33.53 -18.04
N LEU A 167 4.21 -34.36 -17.52
CA LEU A 167 5.50 -33.91 -16.99
C LEU A 167 6.41 -33.35 -18.09
N ASP A 168 6.46 -33.99 -19.24
CA ASP A 168 7.21 -33.52 -20.42
C ASP A 168 6.62 -32.22 -20.98
N ALA A 169 5.29 -32.08 -20.98
CA ALA A 169 4.61 -30.86 -21.40
C ALA A 169 4.87 -29.68 -20.45
N LEU A 170 4.87 -29.94 -19.13
CA LEU A 170 5.21 -28.93 -18.12
C LEU A 170 6.68 -28.52 -18.18
N LYS A 171 7.59 -29.47 -18.43
CA LYS A 171 9.02 -29.20 -18.59
C LYS A 171 9.29 -28.33 -19.81
N HIS A 172 8.65 -28.62 -20.95
CA HIS A 172 8.80 -27.83 -22.18
C HIS A 172 8.37 -26.37 -21.99
N ASN A 173 7.24 -26.12 -21.32
CA ASN A 173 6.76 -24.76 -21.04
C ASN A 173 7.68 -23.99 -20.09
N LEU A 174 8.32 -24.66 -19.13
CA LEU A 174 9.29 -24.04 -18.22
C LEU A 174 10.56 -23.55 -18.94
N THR A 175 10.97 -24.24 -20.02
CA THR A 175 12.13 -23.85 -20.86
C THR A 175 11.86 -22.68 -21.80
N GLN A 176 10.61 -22.27 -22.00
CA GLN A 176 10.27 -21.14 -22.88
C GLN A 176 10.11 -19.81 -22.12
N GLU A 177 10.03 -19.84 -20.79
CA GLU A 177 9.93 -18.64 -19.94
C GLU A 177 11.27 -18.22 -19.31
N LEU A 178 12.37 -18.89 -19.64
CA LEU A 178 13.73 -18.62 -19.16
C LEU A 178 14.63 -18.17 -20.32
#